data_AF-A0A376YA14-F1
#
_entry.id   AF-A0A376YA14-F1
#
_cell.length_a   1.000
_cell.length_b   1.000
_cell.length_c   1.000
_cell.angle_alpha   90.00
_cell.angle_beta   90.00
_cell.angle_gamma   90.00
#
_symmetry.space_group_name_H-M   'P 1'
#
loop_
_entity.id
_entity.type
_entity.pdbx_description
1 polymer ?
#
loop_
_entity_poly.entity_id
_entity_poly.type
_entity_poly.pdbx_seq_one_letter_code
_entity_poly.pdbx_strand_id
1 'polypeptide(L)' 'MIWKRKITLEALNAMGEGNMVGFLDIRLNILVMTPLKRQCQ' A
#
# COMPACT_ATOMS: atom_id res chain seq x y z
N MET A 1 -14.87 1.94 -2.88
CA MET A 1 -13.43 1.68 -2.69
C MET A 1 -12.79 1.43 -4.05
N ILE A 2 -11.50 1.77 -4.23
CA ILE A 2 -10.81 1.48 -5.52
C ILE A 2 -10.28 0.05 -5.62
N TRP A 3 -10.06 -0.61 -4.47
CA TRP A 3 -9.48 -1.94 -4.42
C TRP A 3 -10.53 -3.03 -4.64
N LYS A 4 -10.16 -4.05 -5.42
CA LYS A 4 -10.97 -5.27 -5.65
C LYS A 4 -10.63 -6.42 -4.71
N ARG A 5 -9.50 -6.35 -4.01
CA ARG A 5 -9.04 -7.36 -3.05
C ARG A 5 -8.88 -6.72 -1.68
N LYS A 6 -9.31 -7.45 -0.64
CA LYS A 6 -9.08 -7.06 0.74
C LYS A 6 -7.67 -7.51 1.15
N ILE A 7 -6.88 -6.58 1.68
CA ILE A 7 -5.54 -6.83 2.19
C ILE A 7 -5.27 -5.87 3.35
N THR A 8 -4.43 -6.29 4.30
CA THR A 8 -3.96 -5.44 5.40
C THR A 8 -2.63 -4.79 5.02
N LEU A 9 -2.29 -3.67 5.65
CA LEU A 9 -1.00 -3.01 5.43
C LEU A 9 0.19 -3.91 5.82
N GLU A 10 0.03 -4.71 6.87
CA GLU A 10 1.01 -5.69 7.33
C GLU A 10 1.25 -6.78 6.26
N ALA A 11 0.19 -7.43 5.79
CA ALA A 11 0.30 -8.44 4.73
C ALA A 11 0.87 -7.84 3.44
N LEU A 12 0.58 -6.57 3.16
CA LEU A 12 1.11 -5.86 2.00
C LEU A 12 2.62 -5.60 2.12
N ASN A 13 3.10 -5.25 3.31
CA ASN A 13 4.54 -5.09 3.58
C ASN A 13 5.29 -6.43 3.63
N ALA A 14 4.65 -7.50 4.15
CA ALA A 14 5.23 -8.84 4.19
C ALA A 14 5.54 -9.39 2.79
N MET A 15 4.79 -9.00 1.77
CA MET A 15 5.10 -9.37 0.38
C MET A 15 6.43 -8.78 -0.13
N GLY A 16 7.02 -7.81 0.55
CA GLY A 16 8.33 -7.26 0.24
C GLY A 16 9.50 -8.11 0.75
N GLU A 17 9.25 -9.04 1.67
CA GLU A 17 10.30 -9.89 2.27
C GLU A 17 10.97 -10.75 1.19
N GLY A 18 12.31 -10.80 1.23
CA GLY A 18 13.09 -11.60 0.28
C GLY A 18 13.15 -11.04 -1.15
N ASN A 19 12.65 -9.83 -1.41
CA ASN A 19 12.81 -9.14 -2.70
C ASN A 19 13.28 -7.69 -2.55
N MET A 20 13.39 -6.99 -3.68
CA MET A 20 13.88 -5.62 -3.77
C MET A 20 13.20 -4.65 -2.78
N VAL A 21 11.88 -4.80 -2.56
CA VAL A 21 11.13 -3.92 -1.65
C VAL A 21 11.65 -4.04 -0.22
N GLY A 22 11.86 -5.27 0.25
CA GLY A 22 12.44 -5.55 1.57
C GLY A 22 13.93 -5.20 1.64
N PHE A 23 14.71 -5.47 0.59
CA PHE A 23 16.15 -5.14 0.58
C PHE A 23 16.43 -3.64 0.62
N LEU A 24 15.50 -2.82 0.12
CA LEU A 24 15.59 -1.36 0.15
C LEU A 24 14.87 -0.74 1.36
N ASP A 25 14.37 -1.57 2.29
CA ASP A 25 13.56 -1.16 3.46
C ASP A 25 12.38 -0.23 3.10
N ILE A 26 11.71 -0.51 1.99
CA ILE A 26 10.53 0.23 1.58
C ILE A 26 9.35 -0.18 2.49
N ARG A 27 8.77 0.81 3.18
CA ARG A 27 7.61 0.61 4.06
C ARG A 27 6.40 1.35 3.52
N LEU A 28 5.30 0.61 3.37
CA LEU A 28 3.99 1.19 3.09
C LEU A 28 3.34 1.59 4.40
N ASN A 29 2.92 2.85 4.49
CA ASN A 29 2.44 3.44 5.75
C ASN A 29 0.91 3.60 5.79
N ILE A 30 0.25 3.77 4.63
CA ILE A 30 -1.19 4.04 4.57
C ILE A 30 -1.79 3.31 3.38
N LEU A 31 -2.88 2.56 3.62
CA LEU A 31 -3.71 1.97 2.58
C LEU A 31 -5.01 2.79 2.43
N VAL A 32 -5.10 3.60 1.38
CA VAL A 32 -6.27 4.46 1.15
C VAL A 32 -7.37 3.66 0.46
N MET A 33 -8.54 3.55 1.08
CA MET A 33 -9.62 2.71 0.54
C MET A 33 -10.48 3.41 -0.52
N THR A 34 -10.48 4.75 -0.56
CA THR A 34 -11.31 5.56 -1.45
C THR A 34 -10.46 6.31 -2.47
N PRO A 35 -10.99 6.65 -3.67
CA PRO A 35 -10.26 7.47 -4.61
C PRO A 35 -10.00 8.85 -3.98
N LEU A 36 -8.74 9.31 -4.01
CA LEU A 36 -8.39 10.67 -3.64
C LEU A 36 -9.11 11.63 -4.58
N LYS A 37 -10.09 12.37 -4.06
CA LYS A 37 -10.61 13.52 -4.81
C LYS A 37 -9.48 14.55 -4.84
N ARG A 38 -8.92 14.81 -6.03
CA ARG A 38 -8.11 16.02 -6.25
C ARG A 38 -8.98 17.20 -5.84
N GLN A 39 -8.59 17.90 -4.77
CA GLN A 39 -9.10 19.24 -4.53
C GLN A 39 -8.35 20.15 -5.51
N CYS A 40 -8.95 20.39 -6.67
CA CYS A 40 -8.61 21.59 -7.43
C CYS A 40 -9.21 22.76 -6.65
N GLN A 41 -8.36 23.53 -5.97
CA GLN A 41 -8.66 24.92 -5.64
C GLN A 41 -8.20 25.79 -6.81
#